data_AF-A0A7D5UT15-F1
#
_entry.id   AF-A0A7D5UT15-F1
#
_cell.length_a   1.000
_cell.length_b   1.000
_cell.length_c   1.000
_cell.angle_alpha   90.00
_cell.angle_beta   90.00
_cell.angle_gamma   90.00
#
_symmetry.space_group_name_H-M   'P 1'
#
loop_
_entity.id
_entity.type
_entity.pdbx_description
1 polymer ?
#
loop_
_entity_poly.entity_id
_entity_poly.type
_entity_poly.pdbx_seq_one_letter_code
_entity_poly.pdbx_strand_id
1 'polypeptide(L)'
;MAKSVLPADRLLFSHLEDGLGWEQICAFLDLPIPDQPFPSPNIQENFRRKVGDWLKPRIQNAMMTLAAVVVPVVGSLVYFGTNYRPASGLGPEA
;
A
#
# COMPACT_ATOMS: atom_id res chain seq x y z
N MET A 1 -3.70 -7.35 30.19
CA MET A 1 -5.03 -6.77 30.45
C MET A 1 -6.13 -7.82 30.41
N ALA A 2 -6.44 -8.47 29.28
CA ALA A 2 -7.56 -9.42 29.22
C ALA A 2 -7.43 -10.62 30.20
N LYS A 3 -6.26 -11.28 30.25
CA LYS A 3 -5.99 -12.43 31.15
C LYS A 3 -6.16 -12.15 32.65
N SER A 4 -6.01 -10.89 33.08
CA SER A 4 -6.05 -10.54 34.51
C SER A 4 -7.45 -10.11 34.98
N VAL A 5 -8.38 -9.89 34.06
CA VAL A 5 -9.72 -9.37 34.35
C VAL A 5 -10.81 -10.42 34.09
N LEU A 6 -10.56 -11.34 33.16
CA LEU A 6 -11.51 -12.40 32.81
C LEU A 6 -11.20 -13.70 33.57
N PRO A 7 -12.23 -14.41 34.08
CA PRO A 7 -12.09 -15.78 34.58
C PRO A 7 -11.52 -16.71 33.50
N ALA A 8 -10.66 -17.65 33.91
CA ALA A 8 -9.96 -18.55 32.98
C ALA A 8 -10.91 -19.47 32.20
N ASP A 9 -12.01 -19.89 32.81
CA ASP A 9 -13.08 -20.67 32.20
C ASP A 9 -13.90 -19.90 31.16
N ARG A 10 -13.76 -18.57 31.11
CA ARG A 10 -14.45 -17.68 30.16
C ARG A 10 -13.52 -17.02 29.16
N LEU A 11 -12.26 -17.47 29.09
CA LEU A 11 -11.26 -16.92 28.18
C LEU A 11 -10.51 -18.04 27.46
N LEU A 12 -10.76 -18.16 26.16
CA LEU A 12 -9.85 -18.85 25.26
C LEU A 12 -8.67 -17.94 24.93
N PHE A 13 -7.48 -18.29 25.42
CA PHE A 13 -6.25 -17.61 25.03
C PHE A 13 -5.53 -18.41 23.95
N SER A 14 -5.58 -17.92 22.71
CA SER A 14 -4.95 -18.54 21.54
C SER A 14 -3.78 -17.69 21.05
N HIS A 15 -2.65 -18.36 20.82
CA HIS A 15 -1.48 -17.82 20.16
C HIS A 15 -1.58 -18.09 18.65
N LEU A 16 -1.18 -17.13 17.82
CA LEU A 16 -1.26 -17.28 16.36
C LEU A 16 -0.33 -18.38 15.85
N GLU A 17 0.83 -18.52 16.48
CA GLU A 17 1.84 -19.56 16.22
C GLU A 17 1.34 -20.98 16.50
N ASP A 18 0.40 -21.15 17.43
CA ASP A 18 -0.19 -22.45 17.78
C ASP A 18 -1.35 -22.84 16.84
N GLY A 19 -1.70 -21.93 15.91
CA GLY A 19 -2.81 -22.07 14.99
C GLY A 19 -4.10 -21.42 15.49
N LEU A 20 -4.92 -21.00 14.52
CA LEU A 20 -6.25 -20.45 14.72
C LEU A 20 -7.22 -21.28 13.87
N GLY A 21 -8.00 -22.15 14.51
CA GLY A 21 -8.83 -23.14 13.82
C GLY A 21 -10.16 -23.42 14.52
N TRP A 22 -10.99 -24.25 13.89
CA TRP A 22 -12.25 -24.68 14.46
C TRP A 22 -12.05 -25.56 15.70
N GLU A 23 -10.97 -26.34 15.72
CA GLU A 23 -10.64 -27.28 16.78
C GLU A 23 -10.54 -26.60 18.14
N GLN A 24 -9.84 -25.45 18.22
CA GLN A 24 -9.67 -24.71 19.47
C GLN A 24 -10.95 -23.95 19.87
N ILE A 25 -11.61 -23.33 18.89
CA ILE A 25 -12.79 -22.48 19.14
C ILE A 25 -13.99 -23.34 19.53
N CYS A 26 -14.29 -24.38 18.76
CA CYS A 26 -15.44 -25.24 18.99
C CYS A 26 -15.31 -26.04 20.29
N ALA A 27 -14.10 -26.53 20.62
CA ALA A 27 -13.86 -27.21 21.89
C ALA A 27 -14.07 -26.28 23.11
N PHE A 28 -13.69 -25.01 23.00
CA PHE A 28 -13.92 -24.04 24.08
C PHE A 28 -15.40 -23.64 24.23
N LEU A 29 -16.14 -23.58 23.11
CA LEU A 29 -17.56 -23.20 23.10
C LEU A 29 -18.53 -24.37 23.32
N ASP A 30 -18.02 -25.59 23.44
CA ASP A 30 -18.82 -26.83 23.49
C ASP A 30 -19.76 -26.98 22.28
N LEU A 31 -19.21 -26.73 21.08
CA LEU A 31 -19.92 -26.81 19.81
C LEU A 31 -19.29 -27.89 18.89
N PRO A 32 -20.05 -28.48 17.97
CA PRO A 32 -19.47 -29.36 16.95
C PRO A 32 -18.57 -28.57 15.97
N ILE A 33 -17.52 -29.21 15.48
CA ILE A 33 -16.71 -28.68 14.39
C ILE A 33 -17.53 -28.76 13.09
N PRO A 34 -17.66 -27.66 12.32
CA PRO A 34 -18.40 -27.69 11.06
C PRO A 34 -17.58 -28.33 9.94
N ASP A 35 -18.24 -28.91 8.94
CA ASP A 35 -17.60 -29.52 7.75
C ASP A 35 -16.98 -28.49 6.78
N GLN A 36 -17.07 -27.19 7.10
CA GLN A 36 -16.50 -26.12 6.29
C GLN A 36 -15.07 -25.80 6.72
N PRO A 37 -14.17 -25.45 5.78
CA PRO A 37 -12.82 -25.04 6.12
C PRO A 37 -12.84 -23.79 7.00
N PHE A 38 -11.82 -23.65 7.85
CA PHE A 38 -11.65 -22.41 8.63
C PHE A 38 -11.54 -21.20 7.67
N PRO A 39 -12.19 -20.06 7.97
CA PRO A 39 -12.19 -18.91 7.07
C PRO A 39 -10.78 -18.46 6.71
N SER A 40 -10.61 -18.03 5.45
CA SER A 40 -9.31 -17.60 4.94
C SER A 40 -8.68 -16.52 5.83
N PRO A 41 -7.46 -16.75 6.35
CA PRO A 41 -6.80 -15.76 7.20
C PRO A 41 -6.47 -14.52 6.40
N ASN A 42 -6.51 -13.37 7.07
CA ASN A 42 -6.01 -12.11 6.53
C ASN A 42 -4.47 -12.14 6.44
N ILE A 43 -3.93 -12.91 5.50
CA ILE A 43 -2.48 -13.04 5.30
C ILE A 43 -1.88 -11.77 4.70
N GLN A 44 -0.63 -11.50 5.06
CA GLN A 44 0.08 -10.29 4.62
C GLN A 44 0.17 -10.17 3.09
N GLU A 45 0.31 -11.30 2.40
CA GLU A 45 0.38 -11.33 0.93
C GLU A 45 -0.91 -10.81 0.28
N ASN A 46 -2.07 -11.19 0.82
CA ASN A 46 -3.37 -10.70 0.35
C ASN A 46 -3.48 -9.18 0.53
N PHE A 47 -2.95 -8.63 1.64
CA PHE A 47 -2.92 -7.20 1.86
C PHE A 47 -2.01 -6.48 0.87
N ARG A 48 -0.77 -6.97 0.69
CA ARG A 48 0.20 -6.39 -0.27
C ARG A 48 -0.36 -6.37 -1.69
N ARG A 49 -1.00 -7.45 -2.13
CA ARG A 49 -1.66 -7.53 -3.44
C ARG A 49 -2.77 -6.48 -3.56
N LYS A 50 -3.71 -6.44 -2.61
CA LYS A 50 -4.82 -5.47 -2.62
C LYS A 50 -4.35 -4.02 -2.63
N VAL A 51 -3.36 -3.68 -1.80
CA VAL A 51 -2.79 -2.34 -1.75
C VAL A 51 -2.05 -2.01 -3.05
N GLY A 52 -1.24 -2.94 -3.57
CA GLY A 52 -0.53 -2.78 -4.82
C GLY A 52 -1.47 -2.52 -6.00
N ASP A 53 -2.51 -3.36 -6.15
CA ASP A 53 -3.49 -3.26 -7.22
C ASP A 53 -4.30 -1.95 -7.16
N TRP A 54 -4.57 -1.46 -5.94
CA TRP A 54 -5.27 -0.19 -5.75
C TRP A 54 -4.38 1.04 -5.97
N LEU A 55 -3.11 0.96 -5.56
CA LEU A 55 -2.17 2.07 -5.57
C LEU A 55 -1.50 2.27 -6.93
N LYS A 56 -1.15 1.18 -7.62
CA LYS A 56 -0.48 1.20 -8.93
C LYS A 56 -1.18 2.10 -9.97
N PRO A 57 -2.49 1.99 -10.25
CA PRO A 57 -3.15 2.85 -11.23
C PRO A 57 -3.20 4.32 -10.80
N ARG A 58 -3.28 4.59 -9.48
CA ARG A 58 -3.29 5.96 -8.95
C ARG A 58 -1.94 6.64 -9.13
N ILE A 59 -0.86 5.94 -8.79
CA ILE A 59 0.50 6.44 -9.00
C ILE A 59 0.76 6.62 -10.49
N GLN A 60 0.38 5.64 -11.33
CA GLN A 60 0.54 5.76 -12.78
C GLN A 60 -0.17 6.98 -13.36
N ASN A 61 -1.43 7.23 -12.97
CA ASN A 61 -2.17 8.41 -13.42
C ASN A 61 -1.51 9.70 -12.94
N ALA A 62 -1.12 9.79 -11.66
CA ALA A 62 -0.45 10.97 -11.13
C ALA A 62 0.87 11.26 -11.88
N MET A 63 1.65 10.23 -12.15
CA MET A 63 2.90 10.34 -12.93
C MET A 63 2.64 10.78 -14.37
N MET A 64 1.62 10.22 -15.04
CA MET A 64 1.25 10.62 -16.40
C MET A 64 0.76 12.07 -16.47
N THR A 65 -0.08 12.49 -15.52
CA THR A 65 -0.55 13.88 -15.42
C THR A 65 0.61 14.84 -15.19
N LEU A 66 1.53 14.50 -14.29
CA LEU A 66 2.71 15.32 -14.03
C LEU A 66 3.61 15.41 -15.27
N ALA A 67 3.85 14.30 -15.96
CA ALA A 67 4.63 14.28 -17.20
C ALA A 67 3.99 15.14 -18.30
N ALA A 68 2.66 15.08 -18.45
CA ALA A 68 1.92 15.87 -19.44
C ALA A 68 2.02 17.39 -19.22
N VAL A 69 2.33 17.84 -17.99
CA VAL A 69 2.55 19.27 -17.67
C VAL A 69 4.03 19.63 -17.76
N VAL A 70 4.89 18.84 -17.13
CA VAL A 70 6.32 19.15 -17.01
C VAL A 70 7.02 19.09 -18.37
N VAL A 71 6.73 18.07 -19.19
CA VAL A 71 7.43 17.87 -20.48
C VAL A 71 7.19 19.05 -21.44
N PRO A 72 5.95 19.53 -21.69
CA PRO A 72 5.74 20.69 -22.55
C PRO A 72 6.31 22.00 -21.99
N VAL A 73 6.22 22.22 -20.67
CA VAL A 73 6.74 23.44 -20.04
C VAL A 73 8.27 23.51 -20.18
N VAL A 74 8.96 22.44 -19.81
CA VAL A 74 10.42 22.36 -19.94
C VAL A 74 10.83 22.43 -21.41
N GLY A 75 10.16 21.69 -22.29
CA GLY A 75 10.41 21.73 -23.72
C GLY A 75 10.26 23.13 -24.31
N SER A 76 9.22 23.86 -23.90
CA SER A 76 8.99 25.25 -24.32
C SER A 76 10.09 26.17 -23.80
N LEU A 77 10.42 26.12 -22.51
CA LEU A 77 11.48 26.94 -21.92
C LEU A 77 12.84 26.71 -22.60
N VAL A 78 13.18 25.46 -22.88
CA VAL A 78 14.41 25.10 -23.60
C VAL A 78 14.36 25.65 -25.03
N TYR A 79 13.27 25.43 -25.77
CA TYR A 79 13.12 25.91 -27.15
C TYR A 79 13.25 27.44 -27.24
N PHE A 80 12.54 28.17 -26.38
CA PHE A 80 12.62 29.64 -26.38
C PHE A 80 13.97 30.14 -25.90
N GLY A 81 14.58 29.49 -24.90
CA GLY A 81 15.90 29.86 -24.39
C GLY A 81 17.03 29.67 -25.40
N THR A 82 16.95 28.67 -26.29
CA THR A 82 17.96 28.46 -27.34
C THR A 82 17.68 29.31 -28.58
N ASN A 83 16.43 29.45 -29.02
CA ASN A 83 16.09 30.19 -30.24
C ASN A 83 16.02 31.71 -30.08
N TYR A 84 15.67 32.22 -28.89
CA TYR A 84 15.51 33.66 -28.64
C TYR A 84 16.59 34.25 -27.75
N ARG A 85 17.71 33.53 -27.55
CA ARG A 85 18.87 34.05 -26.81
C ARG A 85 19.34 35.33 -27.49
N PRO A 86 19.20 36.52 -26.87
CA PRO A 86 19.69 37.74 -27.46
C PRO A 86 21.21 37.61 -27.62
N ALA A 87 21.72 37.98 -28.80
CA ALA A 87 23.14 38.20 -29.02
C ALA A 87 23.57 39.45 -28.22
N SER A 88 23.59 39.37 -26.90
CA SER A 88 24.07 40.44 -26.02
C SER A 88 25.29 39.94 -25.25
N GLY A 89 26.47 40.35 -25.71
CA GLY A 89 27.67 40.46 -24.87
C GLY A 89 28.87 39.62 -25.29
N LEU A 90 29.47 39.91 -26.45
CA LEU A 90 30.92 39.82 -26.70
C LEU A 90 31.23 40.76 -27.89
N GLY A 91 31.15 42.06 -27.64
CA GLY A 91 31.89 43.04 -28.43
C GLY A 91 33.32 43.09 -27.89
N PRO A 92 34.36 43.13 -28.75
CA PRO A 92 35.74 43.15 -28.28
C PRO A 92 35.99 44.44 -27.49
N GLU A 93 36.67 44.30 -26.36
CA GLU A 93 37.21 45.41 -25.57
C GLU A 93 38.07 46.33 -26.45
N ALA A 94 37.80 47.63 -26.38
CA ALA A 94 38.67 48.71 -26.82
C ALA A 94 38.45 49.93 -25.89
#